data_AF-A0A7W1LGH9-F1
#
_entry.id   AF-A0A7W1LGH9-F1
#
_cell.length_a   1.000
_cell.length_b   1.000
_cell.length_c   1.000
_cell.angle_alpha   90.00
_cell.angle_beta   90.00
_cell.angle_gamma   90.00
#
_symmetry.space_group_name_H-M   'P 1'
#
loop_
_entity.id
_entity.type
_entity.pdbx_description
1 polymer ?
#
loop_
_entity_poly.entity_id
_entity_poly.type
_entity_poly.pdbx_seq_one_letter_code
_entity_poly.pdbx_strand_id
1 'polypeptide(L)' 'MSGSEIVEGKGATIRITFHDARKGVRELDVTDGEAEKLGGRQVARRGRRPKAAAA' A
#
# COMPACT_ATOMS: atom_id res chain seq x y z
N MET A 1 14.31 -0.54 1.60
CA MET A 1 13.62 -1.23 0.50
C MET A 1 14.70 -1.79 -0.38
N SER A 2 14.69 -3.10 -0.60
CA SER A 2 15.83 -3.88 -1.09
C SER A 2 16.16 -3.66 -2.56
N GLY A 3 15.34 -2.91 -3.32
CA GLY A 3 15.50 -2.76 -4.77
C GLY A 3 15.25 -4.07 -5.53
N SER A 4 14.61 -5.04 -4.88
CA SER A 4 14.30 -6.35 -5.46
C SER A 4 13.24 -6.21 -6.53
N GLU A 5 13.34 -7.02 -7.59
CA GLU A 5 12.31 -7.09 -8.62
C GLU A 5 10.96 -7.47 -8.01
N ILE A 6 9.96 -6.68 -8.35
CA ILE A 6 8.59 -6.91 -7.93
C ILE A 6 7.98 -7.89 -8.90
N VAL A 7 7.81 -9.14 -8.46
CA VAL A 7 7.15 -10.18 -9.24
C VAL A 7 5.71 -9.75 -9.52
N GLU A 8 5.26 -9.94 -10.76
CA GLU A 8 3.92 -9.59 -11.20
C GLU A 8 2.85 -10.22 -10.27
N GLY A 9 1.98 -9.38 -9.70
CA GLY A 9 0.95 -9.80 -8.76
C GLY A 9 1.38 -9.97 -7.30
N LYS A 10 2.66 -9.76 -6.95
CA LYS A 10 3.20 -9.79 -5.56
C LYS A 10 3.80 -8.47 -5.10
N GLY A 11 3.31 -7.38 -5.70
CA GLY A 11 3.71 -6.02 -5.40
C GLY A 11 2.63 -5.26 -4.66
N ALA A 12 3.07 -4.32 -3.84
CA ALA A 12 2.22 -3.30 -3.24
C ALA A 12 2.81 -1.92 -3.50
N THR A 13 1.94 -0.93 -3.73
CA THR A 13 2.34 0.47 -3.86
C THR A 13 1.97 1.20 -2.59
N ILE A 14 2.94 1.92 -2.01
CA ILE A 14 2.76 2.71 -0.79
C ILE A 14 2.88 4.19 -1.14
N ARG A 15 1.86 4.95 -0.73
CA ARG A 15 1.83 6.40 -0.88
C ARG A 15 1.95 7.08 0.48
N ILE A 16 3.10 7.70 0.74
CA ILE A 16 3.38 8.44 1.97
C ILE A 16 3.11 9.92 1.71
N THR A 17 2.11 10.48 2.38
CA THR A 17 1.86 11.93 2.37
C THR A 17 2.49 12.53 3.62
N PHE A 18 3.48 13.40 3.46
CA PHE A 18 4.09 14.09 4.58
C PHE A 18 3.26 15.32 4.93
N HIS A 19 3.06 15.57 6.23
CA HIS A 19 2.46 16.82 6.71
C HIS A 19 3.38 18.03 6.46
N ASP A 20 4.69 17.80 6.44
CA ASP A 20 5.65 18.81 6.03
C ASP A 20 5.54 19.05 4.51
N ALA A 21 5.03 20.22 4.14
CA ALA A 21 4.77 20.61 2.76
C ALA A 21 6.03 20.60 1.88
N ARG A 22 7.24 20.70 2.45
CA ARG A 22 8.50 20.66 1.70
C ARG A 22 8.82 19.26 1.20
N LYS A 23 8.34 18.23 1.89
CA LYS A 23 8.57 16.82 1.56
C LYS A 23 7.53 16.27 0.59
N GLY A 24 6.33 16.87 0.57
CA GLY A 24 5.27 16.53 -0.37
C GLY A 24 4.76 15.09 -0.21
N VAL A 25 4.72 14.36 -1.31
CA VAL A 25 4.24 12.96 -1.36
C VAL A 25 5.35 12.08 -1.93
N ARG A 26 5.54 10.90 -1.33
CA ARG A 26 6.46 9.87 -1.84
C ARG A 26 5.70 8.60 -2.14
N GLU A 27 5.92 8.06 -3.33
CA GLU A 27 5.39 6.79 -3.78
C GLU A 27 6.51 5.78 -3.86
N LEU A 28 6.27 4.56 -3.36
CA LEU A 28 7.24 3.47 -3.38
C LEU A 28 6.53 2.20 -3.78
N ASP A 29 7.09 1.50 -4.75
CA ASP A 29 6.71 0.12 -5.05
C ASP A 29 7.54 -0.82 -4.19
N VAL A 30 6.87 -1.76 -3.54
CA VAL A 30 7.46 -2.74 -2.64
C VAL A 30 6.97 -4.13 -2.98
N THR A 31 7.73 -5.13 -2.55
CA THR A 31 7.22 -6.50 -2.48
C THR A 31 6.19 -6.66 -1.37
N ASP A 32 5.29 -7.64 -1.48
CA ASP A 32 4.30 -7.95 -0.43
C ASP A 32 4.96 -8.16 0.95
N GLY A 33 6.08 -8.88 1.00
CA GLY A 33 6.80 -9.13 2.25
C GLY A 33 7.44 -7.90 2.87
N GLU A 34 7.82 -6.90 2.07
CA GLU A 34 8.27 -5.60 2.58
C GLU A 34 7.09 -4.76 3.06
N ALA A 35 5.95 -4.81 2.36
CA ALA A 35 4.72 -4.13 2.77
C ALA A 35 4.19 -4.65 4.12
N GLU A 36 4.21 -5.97 4.34
CA GLU A 36 3.80 -6.59 5.61
C GLU A 36 4.70 -6.16 6.78
N LYS A 37 6.00 -5.97 6.53
CA LYS A 37 6.97 -5.54 7.56
C LYS A 37 6.92 -4.06 7.90
N LEU A 38 6.38 -3.22 7.01
CA LEU A 38 6.27 -1.77 7.24
C LEU A 38 5.28 -1.43 8.37
N GLY A 39 4.43 -2.39 8.76
CA GLY A 39 3.45 -2.20 9.82
C GLY A 39 2.34 -1.23 9.41
N GLY A 40 1.30 -1.14 10.23
CA GLY A 40 0.16 -0.25 9.97
C GLY A 40 -1.17 -0.90 10.28
N ARG A 41 -2.26 -0.18 9.95
CA ARG A 41 -3.62 -0.69 10.10
C ARG A 41 -4.09 -1.26 8.77
N GLN A 42 -4.52 -2.52 8.78
CA GLN A 42 -5.19 -3.10 7.62
C GLN A 42 -6.49 -2.33 7.36
N VAL A 43 -6.60 -1.74 6.17
CA VAL A 43 -7.79 -1.02 5.71
C VAL A 43 -8.47 -1.82 4.61
N ALA A 44 -9.80 -1.81 4.59
CA ALA A 44 -10.54 -2.43 3.50
C ALA A 44 -10.20 -1.73 2.17
N ARG A 45 -10.03 -2.51 1.09
CA ARG A 45 -9.87 -1.96 -0.26
C ARG A 45 -11.08 -1.09 -0.57
N ARG A 46 -10.86 0.22 -0.78
CA ARG A 46 -11.92 1.20 -1.04
C ARG A 46 -12.72 0.74 -2.27
N GLY A 47 -14.05 0.61 -2.12
CA GLY A 47 -14.94 0.12 -3.18
C GLY A 47 -15.32 -1.37 -3.10
N ARG A 48 -14.71 -2.17 -2.21
CA ARG A 48 -15.22 -3.52 -1.92
C ARG A 48 -16.48 -3.40 -1.07
N ARG A 49 -17.67 -3.38 -1.69
CA ARG A 49 -18.92 -3.58 -0.96
C ARG A 49 -18.89 -4.98 -0.32
N PRO A 50 -19.24 -5.12 0.98
CA PRO A 50 -19.43 -6.43 1.59
C PRO A 50 -20.48 -7.20 0.77
N LYS A 51 -20.28 -8.50 0.54
CA LYS A 51 -21.28 -9.35 -0.15
C LYS A 51 -22.66 -9.29 0.52
N ALA A 52 -22.70 -9.02 1.83
CA ALA A 52 -23.91 -8.82 2.62
C ALA A 52 -24.64 -7.48 2.35
N ALA A 53 -23.98 -6.49 1.75
CA ALA A 53 -24.56 -5.18 1.43
C ALA A 53 -25.06 -5.08 -0.03
N ALA A 54 -25.21 -6.22 -0.70
CA ALA A 54 -25.75 -6.33 -2.06
C ALA A 54 -27.20 -6.87 -2.08
N ALA A 55 -27.92 -6.78 -0.96
CA ALA A 55 -29.33 -7.12 -0.83
C ALA A 55 -30.20 -5.86 -0.96
#